data_AF-A0A831X6X5-F1
#
_entry.id   AF-A0A831X6X5-F1
#
_cell.length_a   1.000
_cell.length_b   1.000
_cell.length_c   1.000
_cell.angle_alpha   90.00
_cell.angle_beta   90.00
_cell.angle_gamma   90.00
#
_symmetry.space_group_name_H-M   'P 1'
#
loop_
_entity.id
_entity.type
_entity.pdbx_description
1 polymer ?
#
loop_
_entity_poly.entity_id
_entity_poly.type
_entity_poly.pdbx_seq_one_letter_code
_entity_poly.pdbx_strand_id
1 'polypeptide(L)'
;MQVVTTDVVIFQATPAGIAAAIAAARQGARVVLVERTDHLGGMMVNGVSVADVQTRALVTGIAREFFQRVRQHYAVTYGPNSPQVALCSDGFQYEPSVAQQIFEAMVLQEPITVLRRQRLVRVIKNRERLVSIVVEEAGSGRTNELQAAAFIDASYEGDLAAQAGAPYRVGREARWETREPYAGVIYMHPVTKRVYPGSTGAGDDRIQAYCYRLCLTNRPDLRLPVPRPASYDRREYVALLDDLQRGALTRFAGQGPQPGVISYVRLPNGKVDANNNPAASVSLDLPEENAIWPNGSEADRAAFARRLRDYTLGLLWFCQNDPELPEAFRAEAQEWGLPRDEFPDAGNFPRQVYVREARRILGEYVFSAHDCL
;
A
#
# COMPACT_ATOMS: atom_id res chain seq x y z
N MET A 1 -6.50 14.46 -29.41
CA MET A 1 -5.42 14.72 -28.44
C MET A 1 -5.54 16.17 -28.00
N GLN A 2 -5.84 16.42 -26.73
CA GLN A 2 -5.91 17.76 -26.15
C GLN A 2 -4.55 18.10 -25.53
N VAL A 3 -4.05 19.32 -25.75
CA VAL A 3 -2.82 19.80 -25.11
C VAL A 3 -3.19 20.68 -23.92
N VAL A 4 -2.59 20.40 -22.77
CA VAL A 4 -2.76 21.16 -21.52
C VAL A 4 -1.39 21.68 -21.10
N THR A 5 -1.27 23.00 -20.96
CA THR A 5 -0.04 23.65 -20.47
C THR A 5 -0.23 24.10 -19.02
N THR A 6 0.67 23.65 -18.15
CA THR A 6 0.64 23.93 -16.71
C THR A 6 2.04 24.22 -16.19
N ASP A 7 2.18 24.57 -14.91
CA ASP A 7 3.50 24.82 -14.32
C ASP A 7 4.11 23.51 -13.79
N VAL A 8 3.31 22.70 -13.09
CA VAL A 8 3.72 21.41 -12.53
C VAL A 8 2.70 20.32 -12.88
N VAL A 9 3.20 19.17 -13.34
CA VAL A 9 2.44 17.91 -13.44
C VAL A 9 2.91 16.97 -12.34
N ILE A 10 1.98 16.47 -11.53
CA ILE A 10 2.24 15.41 -10.55
C ILE A 10 1.60 14.12 -11.05
N PHE A 11 2.40 13.06 -11.15
CA PHE A 11 1.98 11.75 -11.62
C PHE A 11 1.72 10.81 -10.45
N GLN A 12 0.47 10.32 -10.36
CA GLN A 12 -0.18 9.58 -9.27
C GLN A 12 -0.60 10.41 -8.06
N ALA A 13 -1.84 10.20 -7.63
CA ALA A 13 -2.42 10.82 -6.43
C ALA A 13 -2.21 9.94 -5.19
N THR A 14 -0.97 9.50 -4.97
CA THR A 14 -0.55 8.92 -3.68
C THR A 14 -0.53 10.01 -2.59
N PRO A 15 -0.40 9.67 -1.29
CA PRO A 15 -0.29 10.69 -0.25
C PRO A 15 0.85 11.70 -0.49
N ALA A 16 1.98 11.24 -1.05
CA ALA A 16 3.09 12.12 -1.45
C ALA A 16 2.71 13.02 -2.64
N GLY A 17 2.04 12.46 -3.66
CA GLY A 17 1.57 13.23 -4.82
C GLY A 17 0.53 14.29 -4.45
N ILE A 18 -0.41 13.95 -3.56
CA ILE A 18 -1.39 14.89 -3.03
C ILE A 18 -0.70 15.99 -2.23
N ALA A 19 0.23 15.64 -1.33
CA ALA A 19 0.98 16.63 -0.56
C ALA A 19 1.77 17.59 -1.46
N ALA A 20 2.44 17.07 -2.50
CA ALA A 20 3.16 17.86 -3.48
C ALA A 20 2.24 18.78 -4.29
N ALA A 21 1.08 18.27 -4.73
CA ALA A 21 0.09 19.04 -5.49
C ALA A 21 -0.49 20.20 -4.66
N ILE A 22 -0.88 19.93 -3.40
CA ILE A 22 -1.38 20.95 -2.46
C ILE A 22 -0.30 21.99 -2.19
N ALA A 23 0.94 21.55 -1.89
CA ALA A 23 2.04 22.47 -1.64
C ALA A 23 2.33 23.37 -2.85
N ALA A 24 2.37 22.82 -4.06
CA ALA A 24 2.58 23.59 -5.28
C ALA A 24 1.43 24.59 -5.55
N ALA A 25 0.18 24.14 -5.40
CA ALA A 25 -1.00 24.99 -5.60
C ALA A 25 -1.04 26.17 -4.61
N ARG A 26 -0.74 25.93 -3.33
CA ARG A 26 -0.66 26.98 -2.30
C ARG A 26 0.46 27.99 -2.53
N GLN A 27 1.48 27.63 -3.32
CA GLN A 27 2.54 28.54 -3.77
C GLN A 27 2.20 29.24 -5.10
N GLY A 28 0.97 29.10 -5.59
CA GLY A 28 0.47 29.78 -6.78
C GLY A 28 0.80 29.11 -8.12
N ALA A 29 1.34 27.88 -8.10
CA ALA A 29 1.56 27.14 -9.34
C ALA A 29 0.24 26.63 -9.93
N ARG A 30 0.13 26.59 -11.25
CA ARG A 30 -0.92 25.82 -11.94
C ARG A 30 -0.53 24.35 -11.89
N VAL A 31 -1.43 23.54 -11.32
CA VAL A 31 -1.16 22.15 -11.01
C VAL A 31 -2.12 21.23 -11.77
N VAL A 32 -1.55 20.22 -12.42
CA VAL A 32 -2.28 19.05 -12.90
C VAL A 32 -1.85 17.83 -12.08
N LEU A 33 -2.81 17.19 -11.41
CA LEU A 33 -2.62 15.94 -10.68
C LEU A 33 -3.24 14.79 -11.48
N VAL A 34 -2.41 13.82 -11.87
CA VAL A 34 -2.80 12.67 -12.68
C VAL A 34 -3.00 11.45 -11.77
N GLU A 35 -4.11 10.74 -11.88
CA GLU A 35 -4.41 9.53 -11.12
C GLU A 35 -4.86 8.40 -12.07
N ARG A 36 -4.32 7.19 -11.89
CA ARG A 36 -4.65 6.04 -12.75
C ARG A 36 -6.01 5.41 -12.44
N THR A 37 -6.55 5.63 -11.25
CA THR A 37 -7.83 5.09 -10.78
C THR A 37 -8.87 6.20 -10.64
N ASP A 38 -10.01 5.85 -10.05
CA ASP A 38 -11.03 6.81 -9.60
C ASP A 38 -10.79 7.32 -8.18
N HIS A 39 -9.75 6.86 -7.47
CA HIS A 39 -9.59 7.10 -6.04
C HIS A 39 -8.26 7.80 -5.72
N LEU A 40 -8.34 8.92 -5.00
CA LEU A 40 -7.17 9.63 -4.49
C LEU A 40 -6.72 9.04 -3.15
N GLY A 41 -5.41 8.99 -2.89
CA GLY A 41 -4.82 8.65 -1.59
C GLY A 41 -4.02 7.34 -1.54
N GLY A 42 -3.88 6.64 -2.67
CA GLY A 42 -3.02 5.46 -2.80
C GLY A 42 -3.26 4.38 -1.74
N MET A 43 -2.19 3.86 -1.14
CA MET A 43 -2.28 2.77 -0.15
C MET A 43 -3.04 3.15 1.12
N MET A 44 -3.05 4.42 1.53
CA MET A 44 -3.74 4.86 2.75
C MET A 44 -5.26 4.75 2.64
N VAL A 45 -5.79 4.77 1.41
CA VAL A 45 -7.22 4.54 1.13
C VAL A 45 -7.47 3.11 0.67
N ASN A 46 -6.45 2.24 0.71
CA ASN A 46 -6.47 0.84 0.28
C ASN A 46 -5.90 -0.09 1.38
N GLY A 47 -6.24 0.21 2.63
CA GLY A 47 -6.02 -0.68 3.77
C GLY A 47 -4.78 -0.40 4.61
N VAL A 48 -3.84 0.46 4.18
CA VAL A 48 -2.79 1.00 5.07
C VAL A 48 -3.40 2.07 5.97
N SER A 49 -4.00 1.60 7.05
CA SER A 49 -4.90 2.37 7.92
C SER A 49 -4.24 2.78 9.23
N VAL A 50 -3.03 2.28 9.47
CA VAL A 50 -2.19 2.58 10.63
C VAL A 50 -0.87 3.17 10.15
N ALA A 51 -0.54 4.35 10.67
CA ALA A 51 0.73 5.00 10.38
C ALA A 51 1.81 4.56 11.39
N ASP A 52 2.88 3.94 10.87
CA ASP A 52 4.02 3.43 11.64
C ASP A 52 4.96 4.56 12.11
N VAL A 53 4.47 5.40 13.01
CA VAL A 53 5.19 6.60 13.47
C VAL A 53 5.58 6.47 14.94
N GLN A 54 6.89 6.29 15.18
CA GLN A 54 7.44 6.31 16.54
C GLN A 54 7.51 7.73 17.11
N THR A 55 7.95 8.70 16.30
CA THR A 55 8.12 10.10 16.72
C THR A 55 7.14 11.02 15.99
N ARG A 56 5.92 11.15 16.53
CA ARG A 56 4.83 11.94 15.92
C ARG A 56 5.19 13.39 15.64
N ALA A 57 6.09 13.98 16.42
CA ALA A 57 6.54 15.36 16.24
C ALA A 57 7.22 15.61 14.87
N LEU A 58 7.82 14.57 14.26
CA LEU A 58 8.46 14.66 12.93
C LEU A 58 7.45 14.71 11.78
N VAL A 59 6.18 14.39 12.05
CA VAL A 59 5.12 14.51 11.04
C VAL A 59 4.66 15.97 11.00
N THR A 60 5.04 16.68 9.94
CA THR A 60 4.83 18.12 9.74
C THR A 60 4.11 18.43 8.42
N GLY A 61 3.81 19.71 8.17
CA GLY A 61 3.26 20.18 6.89
C GLY A 61 1.93 19.52 6.52
N ILE A 62 1.75 19.25 5.23
CA ILE A 62 0.49 18.69 4.68
C ILE A 62 0.15 17.32 5.30
N ALA A 63 1.16 16.52 5.66
CA ALA A 63 0.93 15.24 6.35
C ALA A 63 0.30 15.44 7.73
N ARG A 64 0.78 16.44 8.50
CA ARG A 64 0.16 16.80 9.79
C ARG A 64 -1.28 17.27 9.61
N GLU A 65 -1.55 18.08 8.58
CA GLU A 65 -2.91 18.53 8.27
C GLU A 65 -3.86 17.35 8.02
N PHE A 66 -3.42 16.32 7.29
CA PHE A 66 -4.20 15.10 7.08
C PHE A 66 -4.58 14.42 8.41
N PHE A 67 -3.61 14.11 9.27
CA PHE A 67 -3.88 13.41 10.54
C PHE A 67 -4.74 14.26 11.49
N GLN A 68 -4.55 15.57 11.51
CA GLN A 68 -5.42 16.49 12.26
C GLN A 68 -6.87 16.44 11.74
N ARG A 69 -7.06 16.39 10.42
CA ARG A 69 -8.39 16.24 9.81
C ARG A 69 -9.02 14.88 10.11
N VAL A 70 -8.23 13.80 10.20
CA VAL A 70 -8.72 12.49 10.64
C VAL A 70 -9.26 12.56 12.07
N ARG A 71 -8.46 13.09 13.00
CA ARG A 71 -8.89 13.27 14.40
C ARG A 71 -10.14 14.15 14.47
N GLN A 72 -10.16 15.24 13.72
CA GLN A 72 -11.31 16.15 13.66
C GLN A 72 -12.57 15.47 13.10
N HIS A 73 -12.43 14.63 12.06
CA HIS A 73 -13.55 13.86 11.52
C HIS A 73 -14.22 13.03 12.62
N TYR A 74 -13.44 12.24 13.37
CA TYR A 74 -14.00 11.43 14.45
C TYR A 74 -14.59 12.28 15.59
N ALA A 75 -13.93 13.38 15.95
CA ALA A 75 -14.41 14.28 17.01
C ALA A 75 -15.74 14.96 16.65
N VAL A 76 -15.92 15.37 15.40
CA VAL A 76 -17.16 15.98 14.91
C VAL A 76 -18.26 14.93 14.77
N THR A 77 -17.95 13.77 14.20
CA THR A 77 -18.95 12.73 13.89
C THR A 77 -19.48 12.03 15.16
N TYR A 78 -18.61 11.75 16.13
CA TYR A 78 -18.94 10.93 17.30
C TYR A 78 -18.86 11.69 18.63
N GLY A 79 -18.36 12.92 18.62
CA GLY A 79 -18.05 13.71 19.81
C GLY A 79 -16.58 13.55 20.27
N PRO A 80 -16.01 14.57 20.93
CA PRO A 80 -14.58 14.64 21.24
C PRO A 80 -14.08 13.58 22.24
N ASN A 81 -14.98 13.01 23.05
CA ASN A 81 -14.67 11.99 24.06
C ASN A 81 -15.12 10.57 23.65
N SER A 82 -15.42 10.37 22.36
CA SER A 82 -15.91 9.09 21.86
C SER A 82 -14.81 8.01 21.82
N PRO A 83 -15.18 6.72 21.87
CA PRO A 83 -14.24 5.62 21.64
C PRO A 83 -13.51 5.72 20.31
N GLN A 84 -14.15 6.27 19.27
CA GLN A 84 -13.57 6.48 17.95
C GLN A 84 -12.43 7.49 17.97
N VAL A 85 -12.58 8.60 18.70
CA VAL A 85 -11.50 9.59 18.88
C VAL A 85 -10.32 8.97 19.63
N ALA A 86 -10.57 8.16 20.66
CA ALA A 86 -9.52 7.44 21.37
C ALA A 86 -8.80 6.43 20.46
N LEU A 87 -9.56 5.61 19.72
CA LEU A 87 -9.03 4.59 18.81
C LEU A 87 -8.29 5.18 17.62
N CYS A 88 -8.72 6.32 17.07
CA CYS A 88 -8.04 6.94 15.94
C CYS A 88 -6.62 7.40 16.28
N SER A 89 -6.24 7.39 17.57
CA SER A 89 -4.88 7.62 18.04
C SER A 89 -4.29 8.94 17.54
N ASP A 90 -4.98 10.04 17.80
CA ASP A 90 -4.70 11.38 17.25
C ASP A 90 -4.68 11.44 15.71
N GLY A 91 -5.52 10.60 15.08
CA GLY A 91 -5.69 10.53 13.64
C GLY A 91 -4.72 9.58 12.93
N PHE A 92 -3.80 8.92 13.63
CA PHE A 92 -2.84 7.96 13.04
C PHE A 92 -3.43 6.57 12.77
N GLN A 93 -4.70 6.35 13.14
CA GLN A 93 -5.49 5.15 12.83
C GLN A 93 -6.84 5.58 12.28
N TYR A 94 -7.24 5.05 11.13
CA TYR A 94 -8.45 5.50 10.43
C TYR A 94 -9.03 4.44 9.53
N GLU A 95 -10.29 4.58 9.17
CA GLU A 95 -10.92 3.71 8.17
C GLU A 95 -10.51 4.16 6.76
N PRO A 96 -10.33 3.23 5.79
CA PRO A 96 -9.92 3.59 4.42
C PRO A 96 -10.87 4.61 3.76
N SER A 97 -12.17 4.44 3.94
CA SER A 97 -13.21 5.37 3.47
C SER A 97 -13.06 6.78 4.06
N VAL A 98 -12.69 6.91 5.33
CA VAL A 98 -12.44 8.20 6.01
C VAL A 98 -11.21 8.88 5.44
N ALA A 99 -10.11 8.12 5.25
CA ALA A 99 -8.92 8.65 4.59
C ALA A 99 -9.23 9.15 3.17
N GLN A 100 -10.02 8.39 2.40
CA GLN A 100 -10.42 8.78 1.04
C GLN A 100 -11.20 10.09 1.06
N GLN A 101 -12.22 10.22 1.93
CA GLN A 101 -13.00 11.45 2.05
C GLN A 101 -12.12 12.66 2.40
N ILE A 102 -11.14 12.50 3.29
CA ILE A 102 -10.25 13.58 3.71
C ILE A 102 -9.31 13.99 2.58
N PHE A 103 -8.69 13.04 1.88
CA PHE A 103 -7.83 13.35 0.73
C PHE A 103 -8.60 14.05 -0.38
N GLU A 104 -9.80 13.57 -0.69
CA GLU A 104 -10.70 14.20 -1.66
C GLU A 104 -11.02 15.65 -1.26
N ALA A 105 -11.40 15.87 0.01
CA ALA A 105 -11.69 17.21 0.52
C ALA A 105 -10.45 18.12 0.52
N MET A 106 -9.27 17.60 0.84
CA MET A 106 -8.02 18.36 0.83
C MET A 106 -7.66 18.82 -0.58
N VAL A 107 -7.80 17.96 -1.59
CA VAL A 107 -7.51 18.32 -2.99
C VAL A 107 -8.56 19.28 -3.55
N LEU A 108 -9.85 19.08 -3.23
CA LEU A 108 -10.94 19.93 -3.72
C LEU A 108 -10.87 21.37 -3.21
N GLN A 109 -10.21 21.60 -2.06
CA GLN A 109 -10.04 22.94 -1.48
C GLN A 109 -8.97 23.78 -2.19
N GLU A 110 -8.21 23.19 -3.10
CA GLU A 110 -7.09 23.84 -3.78
C GLU A 110 -7.37 23.98 -5.29
N PRO A 111 -6.76 24.95 -5.99
CA PRO A 111 -6.92 25.14 -7.45
C PRO A 111 -6.15 24.10 -8.27
N ILE A 112 -6.41 22.81 -8.04
CA ILE A 112 -5.74 21.67 -8.68
C ILE A 112 -6.66 21.07 -9.75
N THR A 113 -6.15 20.89 -10.97
CA THR A 113 -6.85 20.12 -12.00
C THR A 113 -6.54 18.64 -11.81
N VAL A 114 -7.54 17.84 -11.43
CA VAL A 114 -7.37 16.39 -11.25
C VAL A 114 -7.83 15.65 -12.50
N LEU A 115 -6.95 14.83 -13.07
CA LEU A 115 -7.25 13.93 -14.18
C LEU A 115 -7.25 12.48 -13.69
N ARG A 116 -8.44 11.92 -13.48
CA ARG A 116 -8.63 10.53 -13.06
C ARG A 116 -8.59 9.55 -14.22
N ARG A 117 -8.39 8.28 -13.90
CA ARG A 117 -8.32 7.15 -14.84
C ARG A 117 -7.29 7.35 -15.95
N GLN A 118 -6.24 8.12 -15.70
CA GLN A 118 -5.21 8.43 -16.69
C GLN A 118 -4.00 7.53 -16.51
N ARG A 119 -3.65 6.75 -17.54
CA ARG A 119 -2.40 5.99 -17.59
C ARG A 119 -1.33 6.71 -18.40
N LEU A 120 -0.07 6.58 -18.00
CA LEU A 120 1.07 7.11 -18.75
C LEU A 120 1.29 6.28 -20.01
N VAL A 121 1.28 6.93 -21.18
CA VAL A 121 1.52 6.29 -22.48
C VAL A 121 2.95 6.48 -22.93
N ARG A 122 3.44 7.72 -22.89
CA ARG A 122 4.81 8.07 -23.30
C ARG A 122 5.23 9.41 -22.73
N VAL A 123 6.54 9.62 -22.70
CA VAL A 123 7.16 10.90 -22.39
C VAL A 123 7.63 11.61 -23.67
N ILE A 124 7.77 12.92 -23.62
CA ILE A 124 8.37 13.75 -24.68
C ILE A 124 9.50 14.55 -24.07
N LYS A 125 10.68 14.43 -24.67
CA LYS A 125 11.90 15.07 -24.19
C LYS A 125 12.47 16.02 -25.24
N ASN A 126 13.11 17.08 -24.77
CA ASN A 126 14.06 17.86 -25.54
C ASN A 126 15.46 17.59 -24.97
N ARG A 127 16.27 16.80 -25.70
CA ARG A 127 17.52 16.20 -25.19
C ARG A 127 17.24 15.42 -23.90
N GLU A 128 17.82 15.82 -22.78
CA GLU A 128 17.65 15.18 -21.48
C GLU A 128 16.46 15.74 -20.68
N ARG A 129 15.93 16.90 -21.07
CA ARG A 129 14.84 17.56 -20.35
C ARG A 129 13.48 16.96 -20.73
N LEU A 130 12.73 16.50 -19.74
CA LEU A 130 11.31 16.18 -19.89
C LEU A 130 10.52 17.47 -20.11
N VAL A 131 9.75 17.55 -21.20
CA VAL A 131 8.97 18.74 -21.55
C VAL A 131 7.46 18.47 -21.58
N SER A 132 7.07 17.21 -21.75
CA SER A 132 5.66 16.82 -21.81
C SER A 132 5.48 15.33 -21.53
N ILE A 133 4.30 14.95 -21.05
CA ILE A 133 3.85 13.55 -20.95
C ILE A 133 2.54 13.37 -21.69
N VAL A 134 2.35 12.20 -22.29
CA VAL A 134 1.06 11.81 -22.88
C VAL A 134 0.41 10.80 -21.96
N VAL A 135 -0.81 11.11 -21.55
CA VAL A 135 -1.66 10.23 -20.76
C VAL A 135 -2.92 9.85 -21.52
N GLU A 136 -3.47 8.68 -21.21
CA GLU A 136 -4.68 8.16 -21.83
C GLU A 136 -5.71 7.81 -20.76
N GLU A 137 -6.95 8.21 -21.00
CA GLU A 137 -8.08 7.89 -20.15
C GLU A 137 -8.56 6.44 -20.38
N ALA A 138 -8.52 5.63 -19.32
CA ALA A 138 -9.04 4.27 -19.34
C ALA A 138 -10.53 4.25 -19.70
N GLY A 139 -10.90 3.33 -20.58
CA GLY A 139 -12.27 3.13 -21.06
C GLY A 139 -12.69 4.02 -22.23
N SER A 140 -12.20 5.26 -22.34
CA SER A 140 -12.50 6.14 -23.48
C SER A 140 -11.40 6.15 -24.55
N GLY A 141 -10.16 5.84 -24.18
CA GLY A 141 -8.98 5.93 -25.07
C GLY A 141 -8.59 7.38 -25.41
N ARG A 142 -9.20 8.37 -24.76
CA ARG A 142 -8.90 9.78 -25.01
C ARG A 142 -7.51 10.11 -24.47
N THR A 143 -6.68 10.72 -25.31
CA THR A 143 -5.33 11.12 -24.96
C THR A 143 -5.20 12.61 -24.68
N ASN A 144 -4.44 12.94 -23.63
CA ASN A 144 -4.05 14.29 -23.26
C ASN A 144 -2.53 14.41 -23.27
N GLU A 145 -2.01 15.46 -23.88
CA GLU A 145 -0.62 15.86 -23.76
C GLU A 145 -0.49 16.94 -22.68
N LEU A 146 0.31 16.68 -21.66
CA LEU A 146 0.50 17.55 -20.51
C LEU A 146 1.90 18.16 -20.56
N GLN A 147 1.97 19.44 -20.92
CA GLN A 147 3.20 20.21 -20.99
C GLN A 147 3.41 20.96 -19.66
N ALA A 148 4.61 20.86 -19.09
CA ALA A 148 4.92 21.50 -17.81
C ALA A 148 6.38 21.91 -17.70
N ALA A 149 6.64 22.87 -16.80
CA ALA A 149 8.00 23.28 -16.47
C ALA A 149 8.70 22.26 -15.56
N ALA A 150 7.93 21.59 -14.69
CA ALA A 150 8.39 20.55 -13.77
C ALA A 150 7.42 19.35 -13.73
N PHE A 151 7.97 18.18 -13.41
CA PHE A 151 7.24 16.93 -13.28
C PHE A 151 7.63 16.25 -11.97
N ILE A 152 6.65 15.72 -11.24
CA ILE A 152 6.87 14.95 -10.02
C ILE A 152 6.32 13.55 -10.25
N ASP A 153 7.19 12.54 -10.20
CA ASP A 153 6.75 11.15 -10.13
C ASP A 153 6.45 10.81 -8.67
N ALA A 154 5.17 10.68 -8.35
CA ALA A 154 4.69 10.26 -7.05
C ALA A 154 4.06 8.85 -7.10
N SER A 155 4.34 8.08 -8.16
CA SER A 155 3.96 6.67 -8.24
C SER A 155 4.79 5.82 -7.28
N TYR A 156 4.23 4.69 -6.84
CA TYR A 156 5.00 3.73 -6.05
C TYR A 156 6.05 3.01 -6.90
N GLU A 157 5.83 2.93 -8.22
CA GLU A 157 6.64 2.19 -9.17
C GLU A 157 7.77 2.99 -9.83
N GLY A 158 7.75 4.32 -9.75
CA GLY A 158 8.68 5.21 -10.44
C GLY A 158 8.52 5.17 -11.97
N ASP A 159 7.30 4.99 -12.47
CA ASP A 159 7.03 4.77 -13.90
C ASP A 159 7.35 5.98 -14.77
N LEU A 160 7.04 7.19 -14.30
CA LEU A 160 7.32 8.41 -15.06
C LEU A 160 8.83 8.66 -15.09
N ALA A 161 9.51 8.54 -13.95
CA ALA A 161 10.95 8.69 -13.86
C ALA A 161 11.67 7.68 -14.77
N ALA A 162 11.27 6.40 -14.72
CA ALA A 162 11.82 5.36 -15.58
C ALA A 162 11.59 5.63 -17.07
N GLN A 163 10.36 5.99 -17.48
CA GLN A 163 10.08 6.32 -18.88
C GLN A 163 10.81 7.59 -19.35
N ALA A 164 11.04 8.56 -18.46
CA ALA A 164 11.86 9.74 -18.73
C ALA A 164 13.35 9.42 -18.92
N GLY A 165 13.77 8.18 -18.64
CA GLY A 165 15.15 7.70 -18.75
C GLY A 165 15.99 8.02 -17.51
N ALA A 166 15.37 8.30 -16.36
CA ALA A 166 16.11 8.41 -15.10
C ALA A 166 16.71 7.04 -14.77
N PRO A 167 18.00 6.97 -14.38
CA PRO A 167 18.59 5.72 -13.96
C PRO A 167 17.93 5.23 -12.67
N TYR A 168 17.74 3.92 -12.55
CA TYR A 168 17.15 3.30 -11.38
C TYR A 168 17.71 1.90 -11.16
N ARG A 169 17.49 1.36 -9.96
CA ARG A 169 17.75 -0.04 -9.64
C ARG A 169 16.52 -0.73 -9.07
N VAL A 170 16.49 -2.04 -9.16
CA VAL A 170 15.51 -2.94 -8.54
C VAL A 170 16.29 -4.05 -7.85
N GLY A 171 15.82 -4.53 -6.71
CA GLY A 171 16.47 -5.58 -5.94
C GLY A 171 17.31 -5.04 -4.78
N ARG A 172 18.02 -5.92 -4.10
CA ARG A 172 18.74 -5.65 -2.86
C ARG A 172 20.21 -5.34 -3.11
N GLU A 173 20.71 -4.27 -2.51
CA GLU A 173 22.13 -3.91 -2.51
C GLU A 173 22.98 -4.94 -1.77
N ALA A 174 24.19 -5.18 -2.27
CA ALA A 174 25.20 -5.84 -1.47
C ALA A 174 25.71 -4.92 -0.37
N ARG A 175 26.12 -5.52 0.75
CA ARG A 175 26.73 -4.83 1.89
C ARG A 175 27.98 -4.04 1.50
N TRP A 176 28.78 -4.51 0.57
CA TRP A 176 29.99 -3.81 0.14
C TRP A 176 29.71 -2.61 -0.79
N GLU A 177 28.49 -2.49 -1.33
CA GLU A 177 28.07 -1.30 -2.07
C GLU A 177 27.73 -0.15 -1.12
N THR A 178 26.92 -0.41 -0.09
CA THR A 178 26.40 0.64 0.81
C THR A 178 27.13 0.74 2.15
N ARG A 179 27.91 -0.28 2.52
CA ARG A 179 28.52 -0.45 3.84
C ARG A 179 27.53 -0.46 4.99
N GLU A 180 26.25 -0.73 4.73
CA GLU A 180 25.22 -0.79 5.76
C GLU A 180 25.25 -2.14 6.48
N PRO A 181 25.09 -2.16 7.82
CA PRO A 181 25.25 -3.38 8.63
C PRO A 181 24.18 -4.45 8.35
N TYR A 182 23.09 -4.10 7.65
CA TYR A 182 21.98 -5.00 7.33
C TYR A 182 21.74 -5.16 5.82
N ALA A 183 22.61 -4.59 4.97
CA ALA A 183 22.49 -4.75 3.53
C ALA A 183 22.85 -6.18 3.07
N GLY A 184 22.25 -6.56 1.93
CA GLY A 184 22.38 -7.85 1.28
C GLY A 184 21.53 -8.98 1.85
N VAL A 185 21.81 -10.21 1.45
CA VAL A 185 21.15 -11.42 1.95
C VAL A 185 21.53 -11.66 3.39
N ILE A 186 20.64 -11.24 4.30
CA ILE A 186 20.78 -11.32 5.75
C ILE A 186 19.55 -12.01 6.34
N TYR A 187 19.78 -13.14 7.02
CA TYR A 187 18.79 -13.80 7.84
C TYR A 187 18.95 -13.29 9.27
N MET A 188 17.93 -12.64 9.83
CA MET A 188 18.05 -11.97 11.12
C MET A 188 16.79 -12.17 11.97
N HIS A 189 16.98 -12.39 13.27
CA HIS A 189 15.88 -12.37 14.22
C HIS A 189 15.27 -10.95 14.30
N PRO A 190 13.95 -10.77 14.10
CA PRO A 190 13.36 -9.44 13.94
C PRO A 190 13.47 -8.56 15.20
N VAL A 191 13.43 -9.16 16.39
CA VAL A 191 13.54 -8.45 17.68
C VAL A 191 15.01 -8.28 18.13
N THR A 192 15.73 -9.37 18.38
CA THR A 192 17.11 -9.32 18.93
C THR A 192 18.16 -8.85 17.92
N LYS A 193 17.78 -8.69 16.65
CA LYS A 193 18.69 -8.36 15.54
C LYS A 193 19.85 -9.34 15.37
N ARG A 194 19.75 -10.54 15.95
CA ARG A 194 20.75 -11.60 15.81
C ARG A 194 20.77 -12.09 14.37
N VAL A 195 21.92 -11.95 13.71
CA VAL A 195 22.15 -12.50 12.36
C VAL A 195 22.37 -14.01 12.46
N TYR A 196 21.71 -14.76 11.59
CA TYR A 196 21.77 -16.21 11.51
C TYR A 196 22.77 -16.69 10.45
N PRO A 197 23.28 -17.94 10.58
CA PRO A 197 24.07 -18.60 9.54
C PRO A 197 23.36 -18.58 8.17
N GLY A 198 24.14 -18.55 7.09
CA GLY A 198 23.62 -18.42 5.71
C GLY A 198 23.49 -16.96 5.23
N SER A 199 23.67 -15.99 6.12
CA SER A 199 23.77 -14.57 5.75
C SER A 199 25.08 -14.31 5.01
N THR A 200 25.01 -13.74 3.81
CA THR A 200 26.18 -13.50 2.95
C THR A 200 26.49 -12.02 2.76
N GLY A 201 25.50 -11.14 2.96
CA GLY A 201 25.62 -9.73 2.62
C GLY A 201 25.70 -9.45 1.12
N ALA A 202 25.47 -10.45 0.26
CA ALA A 202 25.41 -10.27 -1.19
C ALA A 202 24.11 -9.59 -1.62
N GLY A 203 24.16 -8.80 -2.70
CA GLY A 203 22.96 -8.29 -3.35
C GLY A 203 22.26 -9.37 -4.19
N ASP A 204 20.99 -9.17 -4.50
CA ASP A 204 20.21 -10.01 -5.42
C ASP A 204 19.09 -9.19 -6.07
N ASP A 205 18.40 -9.75 -7.07
CA ASP A 205 17.28 -9.08 -7.74
C ASP A 205 15.95 -9.21 -6.98
N ARG A 206 15.98 -9.70 -5.73
CA ARG A 206 14.77 -9.89 -4.91
C ARG A 206 14.43 -8.59 -4.20
N ILE A 207 13.15 -8.27 -4.23
CA ILE A 207 12.55 -7.14 -3.52
C ILE A 207 11.63 -7.66 -2.42
N GLN A 208 11.25 -6.78 -1.50
CA GLN A 208 10.28 -7.15 -0.46
C GLN A 208 8.97 -7.65 -1.10
N ALA A 209 8.43 -8.78 -0.61
CA ALA A 209 7.19 -9.36 -1.12
C ALA A 209 6.03 -8.34 -1.09
N TYR A 210 4.94 -8.55 -1.82
CA TYR A 210 3.76 -7.70 -1.71
C TYR A 210 2.58 -8.45 -1.09
N CYS A 211 1.64 -7.69 -0.55
CA CYS A 211 0.36 -8.20 -0.06
C CYS A 211 -0.78 -7.22 -0.42
N TYR A 212 -1.99 -7.57 -0.04
CA TYR A 212 -3.02 -6.57 0.21
C TYR A 212 -3.11 -6.32 1.71
N ARG A 213 -3.17 -5.04 2.10
CA ARG A 213 -3.46 -4.64 3.47
C ARG A 213 -4.97 -4.67 3.65
N LEU A 214 -5.45 -5.53 4.53
CA LEU A 214 -6.87 -5.85 4.58
C LEU A 214 -7.58 -4.95 5.59
N CYS A 215 -8.73 -4.41 5.20
CA CYS A 215 -9.70 -3.93 6.18
C CYS A 215 -10.66 -5.08 6.47
N LEU A 216 -10.67 -5.59 7.70
CA LEU A 216 -11.59 -6.66 8.12
C LEU A 216 -12.52 -6.16 9.22
N THR A 217 -13.62 -6.88 9.45
CA THR A 217 -14.50 -6.64 10.60
C THR A 217 -15.00 -7.96 11.18
N ASN A 218 -15.22 -7.95 12.49
CA ASN A 218 -15.92 -9.02 13.20
C ASN A 218 -17.32 -8.58 13.68
N ARG A 219 -17.81 -7.41 13.22
CA ARG A 219 -19.16 -6.93 13.50
C ARG A 219 -20.19 -7.64 12.63
N PRO A 220 -21.15 -8.40 13.19
CA PRO A 220 -22.11 -9.16 12.39
C PRO A 220 -22.96 -8.33 11.43
N ASP A 221 -23.23 -7.06 11.76
CA ASP A 221 -24.04 -6.15 10.93
C ASP A 221 -23.29 -5.58 9.71
N LEU A 222 -21.95 -5.55 9.77
CA LEU A 222 -21.08 -5.08 8.69
C LEU A 222 -20.42 -6.24 7.90
N ARG A 223 -20.28 -7.40 8.52
CA ARG A 223 -19.46 -8.51 8.02
C ARG A 223 -20.11 -9.21 6.83
N LEU A 224 -19.42 -9.18 5.70
CA LEU A 224 -19.68 -10.06 4.56
C LEU A 224 -18.80 -11.31 4.67
N PRO A 225 -19.31 -12.47 4.22
CA PRO A 225 -18.50 -13.68 4.14
C PRO A 225 -17.33 -13.49 3.18
N VAL A 226 -16.20 -14.12 3.47
CA VAL A 226 -15.08 -14.18 2.53
C VAL A 226 -15.50 -15.03 1.33
N PRO A 227 -15.41 -14.54 0.09
CA PRO A 227 -15.73 -15.34 -1.09
C PRO A 227 -14.63 -16.38 -1.35
N ARG A 228 -15.04 -17.59 -1.77
CA ARG A 228 -14.10 -18.57 -2.32
C ARG A 228 -13.63 -18.12 -3.71
N PRO A 229 -12.32 -17.89 -3.94
CA PRO A 229 -11.84 -17.50 -5.25
C PRO A 229 -11.98 -18.66 -6.25
N ALA A 230 -12.22 -18.35 -7.52
CA ALA A 230 -12.38 -19.37 -8.57
C ALA A 230 -11.10 -20.19 -8.79
N SER A 231 -9.94 -19.56 -8.57
CA SER A 231 -8.60 -20.14 -8.66
C SER A 231 -8.14 -20.82 -7.36
N TYR A 232 -9.01 -20.97 -6.36
CA TYR A 232 -8.67 -21.56 -5.06
C TYR A 232 -7.98 -22.92 -5.21
N ASP A 233 -6.74 -23.00 -4.71
CA ASP A 233 -5.98 -24.23 -4.59
C ASP A 233 -5.57 -24.46 -3.15
N ARG A 234 -6.15 -25.49 -2.52
CA ARG A 234 -5.86 -25.87 -1.14
C ARG A 234 -4.36 -26.05 -0.88
N ARG A 235 -3.60 -26.54 -1.87
CA ARG A 235 -2.18 -26.87 -1.74
C ARG A 235 -1.31 -25.67 -1.39
N GLU A 236 -1.78 -24.45 -1.65
CA GLU A 236 -1.07 -23.22 -1.27
C GLU A 236 -1.03 -22.98 0.24
N TYR A 237 -1.96 -23.56 0.99
CA TYR A 237 -2.21 -23.20 2.39
C TYR A 237 -1.99 -24.35 3.39
N VAL A 238 -1.83 -25.61 2.90
CA VAL A 238 -1.72 -26.80 3.76
C VAL A 238 -0.54 -26.77 4.74
N ALA A 239 0.49 -25.96 4.49
CA ALA A 239 1.61 -25.77 5.41
C ALA A 239 1.17 -25.19 6.78
N LEU A 240 0.02 -24.50 6.85
CA LEU A 240 -0.55 -24.05 8.14
C LEU A 240 -0.95 -25.19 9.07
N LEU A 241 -1.25 -26.39 8.53
CA LEU A 241 -1.56 -27.56 9.35
C LEU A 241 -0.35 -27.95 10.20
N ASP A 242 0.85 -27.90 9.63
CA ASP A 242 2.10 -28.16 10.33
C ASP A 242 2.35 -27.13 11.44
N ASP A 243 2.07 -25.85 11.19
CA ASP A 243 2.22 -24.78 12.17
C ASP A 243 1.30 -25.00 13.38
N LEU A 244 0.05 -25.42 13.14
CA LEU A 244 -0.92 -25.73 14.19
C LEU A 244 -0.54 -27.00 14.95
N GLN A 245 -0.11 -28.06 14.26
CA GLN A 245 0.32 -29.33 14.88
C GLN A 245 1.54 -29.15 15.79
N ARG A 246 2.50 -28.29 15.40
CA ARG A 246 3.68 -27.96 16.21
C ARG A 246 3.42 -26.93 17.30
N GLY A 247 2.20 -26.35 17.35
CA GLY A 247 1.83 -25.29 18.28
C GLY A 247 2.52 -23.94 18.01
N ALA A 248 3.08 -23.74 16.82
CA ALA A 248 3.65 -22.46 16.39
C ALA A 248 2.55 -21.40 16.20
N LEU A 249 1.38 -21.84 15.77
CA LEU A 249 0.15 -21.05 15.68
C LEU A 249 -0.94 -21.72 16.52
N THR A 250 -1.84 -20.92 17.09
CA THR A 250 -3.00 -21.42 17.84
C THR A 250 -4.32 -20.75 17.47
N ARG A 251 -4.28 -19.73 16.60
CA ARG A 251 -5.39 -18.82 16.31
C ARG A 251 -5.27 -18.22 14.93
N PHE A 252 -6.38 -17.73 14.40
CA PHE A 252 -6.41 -17.07 13.12
C PHE A 252 -5.86 -15.63 13.22
N ALA A 253 -6.39 -14.84 14.16
CA ALA A 253 -6.08 -13.41 14.27
C ALA A 253 -5.27 -13.09 15.55
N GLY A 254 -3.99 -12.78 15.39
CA GLY A 254 -3.10 -12.36 16.48
C GLY A 254 -3.18 -10.86 16.77
N GLN A 255 -3.35 -10.48 18.04
CA GLN A 255 -3.24 -9.08 18.47
C GLN A 255 -1.89 -8.84 19.19
N GLY A 256 -1.18 -7.79 18.79
CA GLY A 256 0.12 -7.46 19.38
C GLY A 256 1.16 -8.57 19.13
N PRO A 257 1.83 -9.11 20.17
CA PRO A 257 2.86 -10.15 20.00
C PRO A 257 2.27 -11.56 19.83
N GLN A 258 0.93 -11.72 19.83
CA GLN A 258 0.32 -13.05 19.77
C GLN A 258 0.52 -13.69 18.39
N PRO A 259 0.96 -14.96 18.32
CA PRO A 259 1.06 -15.69 17.06
C PRO A 259 -0.33 -15.92 16.46
N GLY A 260 -0.49 -15.62 15.18
CA GLY A 260 -1.71 -15.91 14.39
C GLY A 260 -1.35 -16.03 12.92
N VAL A 261 -2.32 -16.39 12.06
CA VAL A 261 -2.13 -16.33 10.59
C VAL A 261 -2.03 -14.89 10.12
N ILE A 262 -2.89 -14.02 10.67
CA ILE A 262 -2.84 -12.58 10.45
C ILE A 262 -2.51 -11.85 11.76
N SER A 263 -1.95 -10.65 11.64
CA SER A 263 -1.89 -9.67 12.71
C SER A 263 -2.90 -8.55 12.43
N TYR A 264 -3.39 -7.88 13.47
CA TYR A 264 -4.30 -6.77 13.26
C TYR A 264 -4.17 -5.64 14.29
N VAL A 265 -4.57 -4.45 13.87
CA VAL A 265 -4.75 -3.26 14.71
C VAL A 265 -6.19 -2.80 14.61
N ARG A 266 -6.80 -2.45 15.75
CA ARG A 266 -8.20 -2.00 15.80
C ARG A 266 -8.31 -0.60 15.18
N LEU A 267 -9.31 -0.44 14.33
CA LEU A 267 -9.72 0.84 13.78
C LEU A 267 -11.06 1.26 14.41
N PRO A 268 -11.44 2.54 14.29
CA PRO A 268 -12.79 2.99 14.63
C PRO A 268 -13.89 2.13 13.98
N ASN A 269 -15.06 2.12 14.63
CA ASN A 269 -16.28 1.46 14.14
C ASN A 269 -16.20 -0.06 13.96
N GLY A 270 -15.32 -0.73 14.72
CA GLY A 270 -15.24 -2.20 14.76
C GLY A 270 -14.63 -2.81 13.50
N LYS A 271 -13.75 -2.06 12.83
CA LYS A 271 -12.92 -2.54 11.73
C LYS A 271 -11.49 -2.75 12.22
N VAL A 272 -10.66 -3.41 11.42
CA VAL A 272 -9.25 -3.61 11.70
C VAL A 272 -8.39 -3.43 10.45
N ASP A 273 -7.18 -2.92 10.63
CA ASP A 273 -6.08 -3.06 9.66
C ASP A 273 -5.44 -4.41 9.92
N ALA A 274 -5.56 -5.33 8.97
CA ALA A 274 -4.99 -6.66 9.04
C ALA A 274 -3.83 -6.83 8.06
N ASN A 275 -2.76 -7.44 8.55
CA ASN A 275 -1.52 -7.67 7.82
C ASN A 275 -0.97 -9.07 8.14
N ASN A 276 0.15 -9.44 7.51
CA ASN A 276 0.87 -10.65 7.81
C ASN A 276 1.27 -10.73 9.29
N ASN A 277 1.43 -11.96 9.79
CA ASN A 277 2.04 -12.22 11.08
C ASN A 277 3.30 -13.07 10.85
N PRO A 278 4.48 -12.65 11.34
CA PRO A 278 5.73 -13.37 11.09
C PRO A 278 5.80 -14.75 11.74
N ALA A 279 4.84 -15.11 12.59
CA ALA A 279 4.77 -16.44 13.19
C ALA A 279 4.23 -17.52 12.25
N ALA A 280 3.53 -17.15 11.16
CA ALA A 280 2.92 -18.10 10.25
C ALA A 280 3.82 -18.42 9.05
N SER A 281 3.88 -19.69 8.67
CA SER A 281 4.61 -20.15 7.47
C SER A 281 3.93 -19.71 6.17
N VAL A 282 2.60 -19.56 6.20
CA VAL A 282 1.78 -19.01 5.11
C VAL A 282 1.26 -17.65 5.54
N SER A 283 1.38 -16.66 4.63
CA SER A 283 1.21 -15.25 4.93
C SER A 283 0.23 -14.59 3.94
N LEU A 284 -0.21 -13.36 4.23
CA LEU A 284 -0.85 -12.50 3.23
C LEU A 284 0.12 -12.01 2.14
N ASP A 285 1.42 -12.12 2.42
CA ASP A 285 2.47 -11.89 1.43
C ASP A 285 2.55 -13.06 0.46
N LEU A 286 2.70 -12.77 -0.84
CA LEU A 286 3.04 -13.76 -1.85
C LEU A 286 4.51 -13.58 -2.28
N PRO A 287 5.47 -14.15 -1.52
CA PRO A 287 6.88 -13.96 -1.80
C PRO A 287 7.28 -14.60 -3.13
N GLU A 288 8.36 -14.06 -3.72
CA GLU A 288 9.01 -14.56 -4.94
C GLU A 288 8.21 -14.41 -6.25
N GLU A 289 6.90 -14.17 -6.21
CA GLU A 289 6.08 -13.91 -7.42
C GLU A 289 6.08 -12.43 -7.84
N ASN A 290 6.54 -11.50 -6.99
CA ASN A 290 6.42 -10.05 -7.23
C ASN A 290 7.53 -9.42 -8.08
N ALA A 291 8.54 -10.20 -8.50
CA ALA A 291 9.68 -9.71 -9.29
C ALA A 291 9.26 -9.10 -10.65
N ILE A 292 8.12 -9.53 -11.20
CA ILE A 292 7.58 -8.98 -12.45
C ILE A 292 7.05 -7.56 -12.30
N TRP A 293 6.66 -7.14 -11.09
CA TRP A 293 5.92 -5.88 -10.92
C TRP A 293 6.70 -4.62 -11.29
N PRO A 294 7.95 -4.40 -10.83
CA PRO A 294 8.63 -3.13 -11.04
C PRO A 294 8.75 -2.79 -12.53
N ASN A 295 9.17 -3.75 -13.36
CA ASN A 295 9.39 -3.55 -14.80
C ASN A 295 8.29 -4.13 -15.71
N GLY A 296 7.26 -4.75 -15.14
CA GLY A 296 6.17 -5.35 -15.89
C GLY A 296 5.27 -4.32 -16.55
N SER A 297 4.58 -4.77 -17.60
CA SER A 297 3.53 -4.00 -18.26
C SER A 297 2.30 -3.82 -17.35
N GLU A 298 1.37 -2.96 -17.77
CA GLU A 298 0.08 -2.83 -17.08
C GLU A 298 -0.66 -4.18 -17.01
N ALA A 299 -0.57 -4.99 -18.06
CA ALA A 299 -1.18 -6.31 -18.12
C ALA A 299 -0.53 -7.28 -17.11
N ASP A 300 0.80 -7.25 -16.99
CA ASP A 300 1.54 -8.09 -16.02
C ASP A 300 1.18 -7.70 -14.58
N ARG A 301 1.16 -6.40 -14.27
CA ARG A 301 0.75 -5.90 -12.95
C ARG A 301 -0.71 -6.24 -12.64
N ALA A 302 -1.60 -6.13 -13.63
CA ALA A 302 -3.00 -6.51 -13.45
C ALA A 302 -3.17 -8.02 -13.23
N ALA A 303 -2.38 -8.86 -13.92
CA ALA A 303 -2.38 -10.30 -13.71
C ALA A 303 -1.87 -10.67 -12.32
N PHE A 304 -0.74 -10.08 -11.89
CA PHE A 304 -0.21 -10.27 -10.55
C PHE A 304 -1.18 -9.77 -9.47
N ALA A 305 -1.79 -8.61 -9.64
CA ALA A 305 -2.76 -8.07 -8.69
C ALA A 305 -3.99 -8.98 -8.51
N ARG A 306 -4.48 -9.60 -9.59
CA ARG A 306 -5.55 -10.62 -9.53
C ARG A 306 -5.07 -11.88 -8.82
N ARG A 307 -3.90 -12.40 -9.19
CA ARG A 307 -3.28 -13.58 -8.56
C ARG A 307 -3.11 -13.38 -7.04
N LEU A 308 -2.58 -12.24 -6.62
CA LEU A 308 -2.39 -11.90 -5.21
C LEU A 308 -3.72 -11.75 -4.46
N ARG A 309 -4.74 -11.16 -5.10
CA ARG A 309 -6.09 -11.04 -4.52
C ARG A 309 -6.68 -12.42 -4.28
N ASP A 310 -6.62 -13.29 -5.29
CA ASP A 310 -7.13 -14.65 -5.21
C ASP A 310 -6.38 -15.48 -4.16
N TYR A 311 -5.05 -15.37 -4.11
CA TYR A 311 -4.22 -15.98 -3.06
C TYR A 311 -4.66 -15.54 -1.66
N THR A 312 -4.85 -14.23 -1.48
CA THR A 312 -5.24 -13.64 -0.19
C THR A 312 -6.63 -14.12 0.24
N LEU A 313 -7.61 -14.07 -0.66
CA LEU A 313 -8.96 -14.58 -0.40
C LEU A 313 -8.97 -16.09 -0.17
N GLY A 314 -8.11 -16.83 -0.87
CA GLY A 314 -7.96 -18.27 -0.72
C GLY A 314 -7.41 -18.65 0.65
N LEU A 315 -6.43 -17.90 1.18
CA LEU A 315 -5.91 -18.08 2.53
C LEU A 315 -6.99 -17.87 3.59
N LEU A 316 -7.74 -16.77 3.49
CA LEU A 316 -8.86 -16.47 4.38
C LEU A 316 -9.92 -17.57 4.31
N TRP A 317 -10.29 -17.99 3.10
CA TRP A 317 -11.26 -19.06 2.87
C TRP A 317 -10.79 -20.40 3.45
N PHE A 318 -9.53 -20.78 3.24
CA PHE A 318 -8.94 -22.00 3.80
C PHE A 318 -9.04 -22.00 5.32
N CYS A 319 -8.63 -20.91 5.98
CA CYS A 319 -8.69 -20.78 7.44
C CYS A 319 -10.12 -20.91 7.99
N GLN A 320 -11.13 -20.47 7.23
CA GLN A 320 -12.53 -20.51 7.62
C GLN A 320 -13.22 -21.84 7.32
N ASN A 321 -12.73 -22.64 6.38
CA ASN A 321 -13.53 -23.74 5.80
C ASN A 321 -12.82 -25.09 5.74
N ASP A 322 -11.49 -25.17 5.84
CA ASP A 322 -10.80 -26.45 5.63
C ASP A 322 -11.04 -27.45 6.78
N PRO A 323 -11.60 -28.64 6.51
CA PRO A 323 -12.03 -29.57 7.56
C PRO A 323 -10.87 -30.15 8.37
N GLU A 324 -9.63 -30.14 7.85
CA GLU A 324 -8.45 -30.64 8.58
C GLU A 324 -7.94 -29.64 9.64
N LEU A 325 -8.39 -28.37 9.60
CA LEU A 325 -8.11 -27.42 10.67
C LEU A 325 -8.87 -27.80 11.96
N PRO A 326 -8.42 -27.38 13.15
CA PRO A 326 -9.20 -27.52 14.37
C PRO A 326 -10.53 -26.75 14.28
N GLU A 327 -11.62 -27.31 14.82
CA GLU A 327 -12.94 -26.66 14.79
C GLU A 327 -12.95 -25.29 15.46
N ALA A 328 -12.31 -25.18 16.63
CA ALA A 328 -12.18 -23.90 17.35
C ALA A 328 -11.42 -22.84 16.53
N PHE A 329 -10.40 -23.24 15.76
CA PHE A 329 -9.66 -22.34 14.89
C PHE A 329 -10.53 -21.83 13.75
N ARG A 330 -11.28 -22.73 13.08
CA ARG A 330 -12.22 -22.32 12.02
C ARG A 330 -13.30 -21.39 12.56
N ALA A 331 -13.86 -21.70 13.73
CA ALA A 331 -14.89 -20.88 14.36
C ALA A 331 -14.39 -19.45 14.61
N GLU A 332 -13.17 -19.30 15.14
CA GLU A 332 -12.53 -17.99 15.31
C GLU A 332 -12.30 -17.30 13.95
N ALA A 333 -11.79 -18.01 12.94
CA ALA A 333 -11.57 -17.44 11.61
C ALA A 333 -12.87 -16.94 10.97
N GLN A 334 -13.98 -17.66 11.18
CA GLN A 334 -15.33 -17.32 10.69
C GLN A 334 -15.93 -16.11 11.40
N GLU A 335 -15.34 -15.65 12.52
CA GLU A 335 -15.74 -14.39 13.14
C GLU A 335 -15.38 -13.18 12.26
N TRP A 336 -14.40 -13.32 11.37
CA TRP A 336 -13.89 -12.24 10.54
C TRP A 336 -14.43 -12.28 9.11
N GLY A 337 -14.61 -11.11 8.52
CA GLY A 337 -15.00 -10.98 7.12
C GLY A 337 -14.75 -9.59 6.57
N LEU A 338 -15.20 -9.38 5.32
CA LEU A 338 -15.03 -8.12 4.63
C LEU A 338 -16.10 -7.12 5.09
N PRO A 339 -15.74 -5.88 5.45
CA PRO A 339 -16.72 -4.86 5.84
C PRO A 339 -17.49 -4.37 4.61
N ARG A 340 -18.83 -4.43 4.68
CA ARG A 340 -19.73 -4.08 3.56
C ARG A 340 -19.68 -2.61 3.15
N ASP A 341 -19.16 -1.75 4.01
CA ASP A 341 -19.09 -0.30 3.85
C ASP A 341 -17.70 0.20 3.41
N GLU A 342 -16.71 -0.68 3.25
CA GLU A 342 -15.42 -0.35 2.65
C GLU A 342 -15.29 -0.99 1.27
N PHE A 343 -14.70 -0.27 0.32
CA PHE A 343 -14.43 -0.77 -1.05
C PHE A 343 -15.65 -1.35 -1.81
N PRO A 344 -16.85 -0.73 -1.76
CA PRO A 344 -18.06 -1.33 -2.34
C PRO A 344 -17.95 -1.58 -3.86
N ASP A 345 -17.18 -0.74 -4.57
CA ASP A 345 -16.91 -0.86 -6.01
C ASP A 345 -15.88 -1.95 -6.37
N ALA A 346 -15.20 -2.55 -5.39
CA ALA A 346 -14.17 -3.58 -5.61
C ALA A 346 -14.52 -4.92 -4.94
N GLY A 347 -15.79 -5.15 -4.62
CA GLY A 347 -16.25 -6.35 -3.93
C GLY A 347 -15.79 -6.40 -2.47
N ASN A 348 -15.78 -5.23 -1.82
CA ASN A 348 -15.39 -5.03 -0.42
C ASN A 348 -13.96 -5.45 -0.07
N PHE A 349 -13.09 -5.41 -1.08
CA PHE A 349 -11.68 -5.75 -0.99
C PHE A 349 -10.81 -4.55 -1.41
N PRO A 350 -9.64 -4.30 -0.79
CA PRO A 350 -8.74 -3.21 -1.17
C PRO A 350 -8.43 -3.19 -2.67
N ARG A 351 -8.37 -1.99 -3.28
CA ARG A 351 -8.30 -1.83 -4.74
C ARG A 351 -6.87 -1.92 -5.28
N GLN A 352 -5.88 -1.66 -4.42
CA GLN A 352 -4.47 -1.56 -4.82
C GLN A 352 -3.60 -2.49 -3.98
N VAL A 353 -2.60 -3.07 -4.65
CA VAL A 353 -1.55 -3.88 -4.03
C VAL A 353 -0.69 -3.00 -3.12
N TYR A 354 -0.29 -3.53 -1.97
CA TYR A 354 0.71 -2.92 -1.10
C TYR A 354 2.12 -3.17 -1.65
N VAL A 355 2.50 -2.35 -2.64
CA VAL A 355 3.85 -2.24 -3.20
C VAL A 355 4.80 -1.66 -2.14
N ARG A 356 5.71 -2.47 -1.61
CA ARG A 356 6.66 -2.04 -0.57
C ARG A 356 7.97 -1.48 -1.12
N GLU A 357 8.36 -1.95 -2.30
CA GLU A 357 9.57 -1.56 -3.00
C GLU A 357 9.34 -1.74 -4.49
N ALA A 358 9.86 -0.84 -5.32
CA ALA A 358 9.86 -1.01 -6.77
C ALA A 358 11.17 -0.44 -7.34
N ARG A 359 11.10 0.48 -8.30
CA ARG A 359 12.30 1.16 -8.80
C ARG A 359 12.77 2.19 -7.80
N ARG A 360 14.02 2.06 -7.35
CA ARG A 360 14.71 3.14 -6.62
C ARG A 360 15.48 3.97 -7.61
N ILE A 361 15.05 5.22 -7.79
CA ILE A 361 15.66 6.17 -8.71
C ILE A 361 17.04 6.57 -8.18
N LEU A 362 18.04 6.51 -9.05
CA LEU A 362 19.40 6.95 -8.75
C LEU A 362 19.47 8.45 -9.00
N GLY A 363 19.24 9.22 -7.93
CA GLY A 363 19.34 10.68 -7.94
C GLY A 363 20.75 11.19 -7.64
N GLU A 364 20.86 12.49 -7.36
CA GLU A 364 22.10 13.13 -6.90
C GLU A 364 22.58 12.56 -5.54
N TYR A 365 21.64 12.08 -4.73
CA TYR A 365 21.90 11.45 -3.45
C TYR A 365 21.00 10.21 -3.27
N VAL A 366 21.56 9.15 -2.70
CA VAL A 366 20.82 7.96 -2.29
C VAL A 366 20.85 7.90 -0.77
N PHE A 367 19.67 8.05 -0.16
CA PHE A 367 19.51 7.90 1.28
C PHE A 367 19.88 6.49 1.72
N SER A 368 20.67 6.40 2.79
CA SER A 368 21.18 5.16 3.37
C SER A 368 20.94 5.14 4.88
N ALA A 369 21.16 4.00 5.51
CA ALA A 369 21.10 3.87 6.95
C ALA A 369 22.09 4.81 7.66
N HIS A 370 23.19 5.21 7.03
CA HIS A 370 24.14 6.17 7.62
C HIS A 370 23.56 7.58 7.78
N ASP A 371 22.45 7.89 7.12
CA ASP A 371 21.74 9.17 7.26
C ASP A 371 20.80 9.21 8.46
N CYS A 372 20.48 8.06 9.06
CA CYS A 372 19.49 7.94 10.13
C CYS A 372 19.91 7.10 11.34
N LEU A 373 21.09 6.48 11.31
CA LEU A 373 21.76 5.87 12.47
C LEU A 373 22.60 6.92 13.19
#